data_AF-A0AAV3Y2Y2-F1
#
_entry.id   AF-A0AAV3Y2Y2-F1
#
_cell.length_a   1.000
_cell.length_b   1.000
_cell.length_c   1.000
_cell.angle_alpha   90.00
_cell.angle_beta   90.00
_cell.angle_gamma   90.00
#
_symmetry.space_group_name_H-M   'P 1'
#
loop_
_entity.id
_entity.type
_entity.pdbx_description
1 polymer ?
#
loop_
_entity_poly.entity_id
_entity_poly.type
_entity_poly.pdbx_seq_one_letter_code
_entity_poly.pdbx_strand_id
1 'polypeptide(L)'
;MPELWNSSPQPELWDTSPQPELWDTSHSLNSGTLAHSLNSGTLAHSLNSGTLPHSLNSGTLAHNLNSGTLAHNLNSGTLPHSLNSGTLAHSLNSGTLAHNLNAGTLAHSLNSGTLANSLNCNNSKPGLRL
;
A
#
# COMPACT_ATOMS: atom_id res chain seq x y z
N MET A 1 -9.01 35.00 -57.97
CA MET A 1 -9.24 33.71 -57.28
C MET A 1 -8.30 33.69 -56.08
N PRO A 2 -8.77 33.58 -54.82
CA PRO A 2 -7.88 33.47 -53.68
C PRO A 2 -7.50 31.99 -53.45
N GLU A 3 -6.21 31.75 -53.28
CA GLU A 3 -5.64 30.45 -52.91
C GLU A 3 -6.11 30.06 -51.50
N LEU A 4 -6.81 28.92 -51.41
CA LEU A 4 -7.21 28.30 -50.15
C LEU A 4 -5.97 27.69 -49.50
N TRP A 5 -5.52 28.30 -48.40
CA TRP A 5 -4.52 27.69 -47.51
C TRP A 5 -5.12 26.42 -46.91
N ASN A 6 -4.70 25.28 -47.46
CA ASN A 6 -5.01 23.96 -46.92
C ASN A 6 -4.15 23.74 -45.67
N SER A 7 -4.59 24.28 -44.54
CA SER A 7 -4.03 23.95 -43.22
C SER A 7 -4.35 22.51 -42.89
N SER A 8 -3.48 21.59 -43.32
CA SER A 8 -3.45 20.23 -42.80
C SER A 8 -3.18 20.33 -41.29
N PRO A 9 -4.07 19.84 -40.40
CA PRO A 9 -3.74 19.78 -38.99
C PRO A 9 -2.57 18.81 -38.84
N GLN A 10 -1.43 19.30 -38.39
CA GLN A 10 -0.35 18.44 -37.90
C GLN A 10 -0.95 17.53 -36.83
N PRO A 11 -0.63 16.22 -36.79
CA PRO A 11 -1.04 15.39 -35.68
C PRO A 11 -0.43 16.01 -34.42
N GLU A 12 -1.28 16.50 -33.53
CA GLU A 12 -0.86 16.94 -32.20
C GLU A 12 -0.13 15.75 -31.56
N LEU A 13 1.19 15.91 -31.38
CA LEU A 13 1.99 15.06 -30.53
C LEU A 13 1.44 15.26 -29.12
N TRP A 14 0.45 14.44 -28.74
CA TRP A 14 0.02 14.33 -27.37
C TRP A 14 1.28 14.04 -26.55
N ASP A 15 1.46 14.86 -25.52
CA ASP A 15 2.59 14.80 -24.61
C ASP A 15 2.66 13.40 -23.99
N THR A 16 3.50 12.53 -24.56
CA THR A 16 3.88 11.20 -24.04
C THR A 16 4.72 11.30 -22.75
N SER A 17 4.69 12.42 -22.03
CA SER A 17 5.23 12.45 -20.67
C SER A 17 4.51 11.38 -19.85
N PRO A 18 5.21 10.36 -19.32
CA PRO A 18 4.58 9.40 -18.44
C PRO A 18 4.05 10.18 -17.24
N GLN A 19 2.72 10.33 -17.16
CA GLN A 19 2.11 10.87 -15.95
C GLN A 19 2.54 9.97 -14.80
N PRO A 20 3.00 10.51 -13.66
CA PRO A 20 3.22 9.68 -12.49
C PRO A 20 1.89 8.98 -12.20
N GLU A 21 1.87 7.65 -12.30
CA GLU A 21 0.74 6.79 -11.96
C GLU A 21 0.52 6.83 -10.45
N LEU A 22 0.20 8.01 -9.93
CA LEU A 22 -0.11 8.23 -8.54
C LEU A 22 -1.58 7.89 -8.35
N TRP A 23 -1.81 6.67 -7.90
CA TRP A 23 -3.15 6.15 -7.66
C TRP A 23 -3.54 6.43 -6.20
N ASP A 24 -4.79 6.80 -5.97
CA ASP A 24 -5.37 6.95 -4.64
C ASP A 24 -6.65 6.11 -4.62
N THR A 25 -6.67 5.08 -3.78
CA THR A 25 -7.80 4.16 -3.70
C THR A 25 -8.20 3.88 -2.27
N SER A 26 -9.50 3.99 -2.00
CA SER A 26 -10.09 3.70 -0.71
C SER A 26 -11.24 2.70 -0.84
N HIS A 27 -11.25 1.68 0.03
CA HIS A 27 -12.30 0.65 0.02
C HIS A 27 -12.78 0.35 1.45
N SER A 28 -14.09 0.17 1.59
CA SER A 28 -14.72 -0.27 2.84
C SER A 28 -15.66 -1.43 2.53
N LEU A 29 -15.39 -2.60 3.10
CA LEU A 29 -16.13 -3.83 2.82
C LEU A 29 -16.37 -4.60 4.11
N ASN A 30 -17.47 -5.36 4.18
CA ASN A 30 -17.66 -6.27 5.30
C ASN A 30 -16.66 -7.43 5.21
N SER A 31 -16.57 -8.07 4.06
CA SER A 31 -15.55 -9.09 3.83
C SER A 31 -15.08 -9.10 2.39
N GLY A 32 -13.84 -9.57 2.18
CA GLY A 32 -13.30 -9.74 0.83
C GLY A 32 -11.79 -9.94 0.81
N THR A 33 -11.28 -10.03 -0.41
CA THR A 33 -9.83 -10.02 -0.69
C THR A 33 -9.54 -8.85 -1.61
N LEU A 34 -8.64 -7.96 -1.17
CA LEU A 34 -8.22 -6.79 -1.94
C LEU A 34 -6.74 -6.89 -2.21
N ALA A 35 -6.37 -6.86 -3.48
CA ALA A 35 -5.00 -7.00 -3.92
C ALA A 35 -4.63 -5.88 -4.88
N HIS A 36 -3.50 -5.22 -4.62
CA HIS A 36 -2.97 -4.21 -5.53
C HIS A 36 -1.45 -4.34 -5.68
N SER A 37 -0.96 -4.04 -6.87
CA SER A 37 0.47 -3.97 -7.19
C SER A 37 0.70 -2.72 -8.01
N LEU A 38 1.35 -1.72 -7.42
CA LEU A 38 1.40 -0.39 -8.02
C LEU A 38 2.78 0.25 -7.85
N ASN A 39 3.11 1.22 -8.70
CA ASN A 39 4.40 1.91 -8.61
C ASN A 39 4.39 2.92 -7.46
N SER A 40 3.46 3.88 -7.45
CA SER A 40 3.41 4.92 -6.43
C SER A 40 1.99 5.32 -6.05
N GLY A 41 1.63 5.43 -4.78
CA GLY A 41 0.30 5.95 -4.40
C GLY A 41 -0.16 5.69 -2.97
N THR A 42 -1.46 5.86 -2.71
CA THR A 42 -2.06 5.78 -1.37
C THR A 42 -3.24 4.82 -1.31
N LEU A 43 -3.09 3.72 -0.57
CA LEU A 43 -4.07 2.63 -0.39
C LEU A 43 -4.69 2.80 0.99
N ALA A 44 -6.00 2.93 1.07
CA ALA A 44 -6.74 2.93 2.33
C ALA A 44 -7.81 1.84 2.33
N HIS A 45 -7.76 0.89 3.25
CA HIS A 45 -8.77 -0.18 3.34
C HIS A 45 -9.31 -0.38 4.75
N SER A 46 -10.62 -0.58 4.84
CA SER A 46 -11.31 -0.96 6.08
C SER A 46 -12.16 -2.21 5.85
N LEU A 47 -11.86 -3.29 6.55
CA LEU A 47 -12.58 -4.57 6.43
C LEU A 47 -12.95 -5.14 7.81
N ASN A 48 -14.11 -5.80 7.91
CA ASN A 48 -14.36 -6.66 9.08
C ASN A 48 -13.59 -7.97 8.96
N SER A 49 -13.63 -8.64 7.80
CA SER A 49 -12.87 -9.87 7.61
C SER A 49 -12.27 -10.02 6.22
N GLY A 50 -10.99 -10.32 6.10
CA GLY A 50 -10.41 -10.43 4.76
C GLY A 50 -8.92 -10.69 4.66
N THR A 51 -8.46 -10.67 3.42
CA THR A 51 -7.04 -10.85 3.07
C THR A 51 -6.59 -9.69 2.19
N LEU A 52 -5.49 -9.05 2.53
CA LEU A 52 -5.03 -7.81 1.89
C LEU A 52 -3.56 -7.93 1.41
N PRO A 53 -3.26 -8.66 0.32
CA PRO A 53 -1.93 -8.71 -0.26
C PRO A 53 -1.63 -7.47 -1.11
N HIS A 54 -0.62 -6.68 -0.75
CA HIS A 54 -0.26 -5.47 -1.50
C HIS A 54 1.23 -5.37 -1.77
N SER A 55 1.59 -4.84 -2.94
CA SER A 55 2.95 -4.44 -3.25
C SER A 55 3.00 -3.02 -3.78
N LEU A 56 3.94 -2.24 -3.26
CA LEU A 56 4.10 -0.86 -3.65
C LEU A 56 5.58 -0.46 -3.69
N ASN A 57 6.00 0.29 -4.71
CA ASN A 57 7.35 0.83 -4.73
C ASN A 57 7.44 2.04 -3.79
N SER A 58 6.54 3.01 -3.94
CA SER A 58 6.52 4.21 -3.10
C SER A 58 5.12 4.58 -2.63
N GLY A 59 4.97 5.03 -1.38
CA GLY A 59 3.73 5.68 -0.95
C GLY A 59 3.20 5.22 0.40
N THR A 60 1.87 5.18 0.53
CA THR A 60 1.22 4.94 1.83
C THR A 60 0.23 3.80 1.75
N LEU A 61 0.29 2.86 2.71
CA LEU A 61 -0.71 1.82 2.89
C LEU A 61 -1.32 1.91 4.29
N ALA A 62 -2.58 2.32 4.35
CA ALA A 62 -3.38 2.43 5.55
C ALA A 62 -4.44 1.33 5.62
N HIS A 63 -4.40 0.51 6.66
CA HIS A 63 -5.36 -0.60 6.81
C HIS A 63 -5.98 -0.68 8.20
N ASN A 64 -7.28 -0.96 8.25
CA ASN A 64 -7.98 -1.36 9.45
C ASN A 64 -8.72 -2.68 9.18
N LEU A 65 -8.36 -3.74 9.88
CA LEU A 65 -8.97 -5.05 9.73
C LEU A 65 -9.38 -5.60 11.10
N ASN A 66 -10.63 -6.03 11.24
CA ASN A 66 -11.05 -6.70 12.47
C ASN A 66 -10.46 -8.13 12.51
N SER A 67 -10.66 -8.94 11.46
CA SER A 67 -10.08 -10.28 11.41
C SER A 67 -9.48 -10.65 10.05
N GLY A 68 -8.29 -11.24 10.03
CA GLY A 68 -7.77 -11.88 8.82
C GLY A 68 -6.29 -11.69 8.60
N THR A 69 -5.88 -11.51 7.33
CA THR A 69 -4.46 -11.54 6.95
C THR A 69 -4.05 -10.29 6.18
N LEU A 70 -3.01 -9.62 6.65
CA LEU A 70 -2.35 -8.50 5.98
C LEU A 70 -0.97 -8.96 5.51
N ALA A 71 -0.68 -8.77 4.22
CA ALA A 71 0.59 -9.14 3.62
C ALA A 71 1.08 -7.99 2.71
N HIS A 72 2.17 -7.32 3.07
CA HIS A 72 2.60 -6.12 2.36
C HIS A 72 4.09 -6.10 2.05
N ASN A 73 4.44 -5.60 0.86
CA ASN A 73 5.81 -5.23 0.52
C ASN A 73 5.83 -3.77 0.04
N LEU A 74 6.57 -2.91 0.74
CA LEU A 74 6.76 -1.52 0.39
C LEU A 74 8.26 -1.20 0.28
N ASN A 75 8.73 -0.64 -0.84
CA ASN A 75 10.13 -0.21 -0.91
C ASN A 75 10.32 1.10 -0.12
N SER A 76 9.47 2.10 -0.31
CA SER A 76 9.60 3.38 0.37
C SER A 76 8.25 3.95 0.82
N GLY A 77 8.13 4.36 2.07
CA GLY A 77 7.01 5.19 2.52
C GLY A 77 6.42 4.81 3.88
N THR A 78 5.09 4.85 4.01
CA THR A 78 4.43 4.78 5.32
C THR A 78 3.41 3.64 5.38
N LEU A 79 3.50 2.80 6.40
CA LEU A 79 2.57 1.69 6.68
C LEU A 79 1.91 1.85 8.05
N PRO A 80 0.83 2.65 8.18
CA PRO A 80 -0.04 2.58 9.35
C PRO A 80 -1.07 1.46 9.22
N HIS A 81 -1.10 0.50 10.15
CA HIS A 81 -2.17 -0.50 10.15
C HIS A 81 -2.61 -1.00 11.52
N SER A 82 -3.89 -1.37 11.61
CA SER A 82 -4.51 -1.95 12.80
C SER A 82 -5.17 -3.28 12.45
N LEU A 83 -4.84 -4.33 13.21
CA LEU A 83 -5.45 -5.65 13.09
C LEU A 83 -5.95 -6.11 14.47
N ASN A 84 -7.24 -6.40 14.61
CA ASN A 84 -7.75 -6.92 15.88
C ASN A 84 -7.35 -8.40 16.05
N SER A 85 -7.55 -9.24 15.03
CA SER A 85 -7.21 -10.66 15.11
C SER A 85 -6.66 -11.21 13.79
N GLY A 86 -5.51 -11.90 13.81
CA GLY A 86 -5.07 -12.71 12.69
C GLY A 86 -3.57 -12.61 12.40
N THR A 87 -3.22 -12.57 11.12
CA THR A 87 -1.81 -12.62 10.69
C THR A 87 -1.41 -11.33 10.00
N LEU A 88 -0.27 -10.79 10.41
CA LEU A 88 0.32 -9.61 9.81
C LEU A 88 1.75 -9.93 9.38
N ALA A 89 2.01 -9.82 8.09
CA ALA A 89 3.31 -10.01 7.48
C ALA A 89 3.65 -8.77 6.63
N HIS A 90 4.79 -8.13 6.86
CA HIS A 90 5.19 -7.02 6.01
C HIS A 90 6.71 -6.84 5.91
N SER A 91 7.13 -6.28 4.77
CA SER A 91 8.50 -5.83 4.55
C SER A 91 8.50 -4.38 4.09
N LEU A 92 9.29 -3.56 4.77
CA LEU A 92 9.54 -2.16 4.41
C LEU A 92 11.04 -1.94 4.20
N ASN A 93 11.46 -1.51 3.00
CA ASN A 93 12.86 -1.20 2.78
C ASN A 93 13.23 0.14 3.43
N SER A 94 12.45 1.20 3.21
CA SER A 94 12.70 2.53 3.80
C SER A 94 11.41 3.22 4.23
N GLY A 95 11.39 3.82 5.42
CA GLY A 95 10.34 4.77 5.81
C GLY A 95 9.78 4.55 7.20
N THR A 96 8.45 4.62 7.34
CA THR A 96 7.78 4.57 8.64
C THR A 96 6.79 3.42 8.69
N LEU A 97 6.91 2.60 9.73
CA LEU A 97 6.03 1.49 9.99
C LEU A 97 5.37 1.67 11.35
N ALA A 98 4.05 1.76 11.38
CA ALA A 98 3.27 1.94 12.59
C ALA A 98 2.16 0.89 12.67
N HIS A 99 2.16 0.07 13.72
CA HIS A 99 1.18 -1.00 13.80
C HIS A 99 0.60 -1.31 15.16
N ASN A 100 -0.67 -1.73 15.15
CA ASN A 100 -1.37 -2.30 16.27
C ASN A 100 -1.88 -3.71 15.92
N LEU A 101 -1.55 -4.70 16.75
CA LEU A 101 -2.08 -6.05 16.66
C LEU A 101 -2.62 -6.49 18.03
N ASN A 102 -3.94 -6.66 18.15
CA ASN A 102 -4.54 -7.12 19.41
C ASN A 102 -4.35 -8.62 19.63
N ALA A 103 -4.50 -9.46 18.60
CA ALA A 103 -4.34 -10.91 18.73
C ALA A 103 -3.82 -11.55 17.44
N GLY A 104 -2.94 -12.55 17.57
CA GLY A 104 -2.48 -13.37 16.44
C GLY A 104 -0.97 -13.34 16.24
N THR A 105 -0.52 -13.29 14.99
CA THR A 105 0.90 -13.45 14.63
C THR A 105 1.39 -12.25 13.83
N LEU A 106 2.57 -11.77 14.20
CA LEU A 106 3.29 -10.72 13.50
C LEU A 106 4.62 -11.26 12.95
N ALA A 107 4.88 -10.98 11.69
CA ALA A 107 6.20 -11.03 11.08
C ALA A 107 6.48 -9.69 10.38
N HIS A 108 7.65 -9.10 10.64
CA HIS A 108 8.04 -7.84 10.00
C HIS A 108 9.52 -7.79 9.64
N SER A 109 9.83 -7.04 8.60
CA SER A 109 11.18 -6.63 8.22
C SER A 109 11.19 -5.13 7.92
N LEU A 110 12.15 -4.42 8.51
CA LEU A 110 12.42 -3.01 8.24
C LEU A 110 13.92 -2.84 8.00
N ASN A 111 14.33 -2.41 6.81
CA ASN A 111 15.75 -2.18 6.53
C ASN A 111 16.22 -0.80 7.00
N SER A 112 15.45 0.27 6.75
CA SER A 112 15.77 1.62 7.20
C SER A 112 14.53 2.41 7.60
N GLY A 113 14.63 3.20 8.66
CA GLY A 113 13.59 4.13 9.09
C GLY A 113 13.06 3.86 10.49
N THR A 114 11.76 4.13 10.70
CA THR A 114 11.15 4.13 12.02
C THR A 114 10.11 3.03 12.18
N LEU A 115 10.12 2.40 13.35
CA LEU A 115 9.16 1.37 13.74
C LEU A 115 8.47 1.79 15.04
N ALA A 116 7.16 1.93 14.99
CA ALA A 116 6.28 2.02 16.14
C ALA A 116 5.36 0.79 16.17
N ASN A 117 5.32 0.08 17.30
CA ASN A 117 4.47 -1.10 17.43
C ASN A 117 3.71 -1.12 18.76
N SER A 118 2.52 -1.73 18.73
CA SER A 118 1.73 -2.07 19.91
C SER A 118 1.17 -3.48 19.70
N LEU A 119 1.58 -4.41 20.55
CA LEU A 119 1.27 -5.83 20.41
C LEU A 119 0.66 -6.36 21.70
N ASN A 120 -0.53 -6.93 21.61
CA ASN A 120 -1.19 -7.65 22.71
C ASN A 120 -1.33 -9.16 22.39
N CYS A 121 -0.36 -9.72 21.66
CA CYS A 121 -0.45 -11.08 21.14
C CYS A 121 0.23 -12.13 22.04
N ASN A 122 -0.30 -13.35 22.04
CA ASN A 122 0.26 -14.49 22.78
C ASN A 122 1.54 -15.11 22.17
N ASN A 123 1.99 -14.70 20.98
CA ASN A 123 3.19 -15.23 20.31
C ASN A 123 3.79 -14.24 19.29
N SER A 124 4.67 -13.34 19.75
CA SER A 124 5.49 -12.52 18.85
C SER A 124 6.88 -13.12 18.67
N LYS A 125 7.30 -13.36 17.43
CA LYS A 125 8.72 -13.53 17.09
C LYS A 125 9.25 -12.19 16.58
N PRO A 126 10.19 -11.52 17.28
CA PRO A 126 10.81 -10.32 16.74
C PRO A 126 11.59 -10.66 15.47
N GLY A 127 11.30 -9.96 14.37
CA GLY A 127 12.09 -10.00 13.15
C GLY A 127 13.42 -9.28 13.36
N LEU A 128 14.49 -9.83 12.79
CA LEU A 128 15.85 -9.27 12.87
C LEU A 128 15.90 -7.83 12.33
N ARG A 129 16.49 -6.94 13.14
CA ARG A 129 17.03 -5.65 12.67
C ARG A 129 18.37 -5.93 11.97
N LEU A 130 18.50 -5.49 10.72
CA LEU A 130 19.81 -5.25 10.08
C LEU A 130 20.19 -3.79 10.31
#